data_AF-A0A932AQU5-F1
#
_entry.id   AF-A0A932AQU5-F1
#
_cell.length_a   1.000
_cell.length_b   1.000
_cell.length_c   1.000
_cell.angle_alpha   90.00
_cell.angle_beta   90.00
_cell.angle_gamma   90.00
#
_symmetry.space_group_name_H-M   'P 1'
#
loop_
_entity.id
_entity.type
_entity.pdbx_description
1 polymer ?
#
loop_
_entity_poly.entity_id
_entity_poly.type
_entity_poly.pdbx_seq_one_letter_code
_entity_poly.pdbx_strand_id
1 'polypeptide(L)'
;MEEAIEAGLGLHYHDLRLRPTTEDWILVGASLRARVEEVLGPDAAAVEQIGSSSVVGLLAKPIIDLAAAIADHHDVSRIQNRLESAGWIYRGDAGDEGGHVFVLEARPWYRVAHLHVVDVDGRQWRDYLRFRDLLRRSSDASRAYETLKLQLIEEGGSDRKSYTDGKSATVRSLLDEFGQAVTMMDRVTLSDDVVVLRPWNPADAKFLTTASQDPAIQRYNGPPPESLADAILIIQRIEACWRTFHAKGDPTGTAFAIVDAASGEPVGMCGIDNWSNTDVAQFGYWLAADARGRGLATRAVTLMTTWLFDLGAARVVLTIQSNNAASAAVARRAGFTCEGTLRAHGVWRGQRQDVDVFAVLPDEWT
;
A
#
# COMPACT_ATOMS: atom_id res chain seq x y z
N MET A 1 4.15 -28.03 -23.18
CA MET A 1 4.33 -28.86 -21.95
C MET A 1 5.77 -29.27 -21.74
N GLU A 2 6.43 -29.65 -22.82
CA GLU A 2 7.87 -29.88 -22.91
C GLU A 2 8.70 -28.76 -22.25
N GLU A 3 8.42 -27.49 -22.59
CA GLU A 3 9.06 -26.30 -21.98
C GLU A 3 9.03 -26.31 -20.43
N ALA A 4 7.92 -26.73 -19.81
CA ALA A 4 7.82 -26.75 -18.34
C ALA A 4 8.71 -27.85 -17.74
N ILE A 5 8.76 -29.01 -18.40
CA ILE A 5 9.60 -30.13 -17.96
C ILE A 5 11.08 -29.78 -18.13
N GLU A 6 11.45 -29.12 -19.23
CA GLU A 6 12.81 -28.64 -19.49
C GLU A 6 13.24 -27.59 -18.45
N ALA A 7 12.34 -26.69 -18.07
CA ALA A 7 12.54 -25.73 -16.97
C ALA A 7 12.60 -26.41 -15.57
N GLY A 8 12.48 -27.73 -15.50
CA GLY A 8 12.55 -28.50 -14.25
C GLY A 8 11.31 -28.38 -13.37
N LEU A 9 10.17 -27.98 -13.94
CA LEU A 9 8.86 -27.99 -13.29
C LEU A 9 8.27 -29.40 -13.30
N GLY A 10 7.44 -29.70 -12.31
CA GLY A 10 6.82 -31.00 -12.15
C GLY A 10 6.94 -31.56 -10.74
N LEU A 11 5.81 -31.88 -10.12
CA LEU A 11 5.78 -32.53 -8.80
C LEU A 11 4.64 -33.56 -8.71
N HIS A 12 4.97 -34.75 -8.24
CA HIS A 12 3.95 -35.76 -7.95
C HIS A 12 3.05 -35.31 -6.79
N TYR A 13 1.82 -35.83 -6.68
CA TYR A 13 0.86 -35.39 -5.65
C TYR A 13 1.36 -35.58 -4.20
N HIS A 14 2.20 -36.58 -3.98
CA HIS A 14 2.72 -36.97 -2.66
C HIS A 14 4.14 -36.46 -2.38
N ASP A 15 4.78 -35.83 -3.37
CA ASP A 15 6.14 -35.33 -3.21
C ASP A 15 6.13 -33.94 -2.58
N LEU A 16 7.11 -33.72 -1.70
CA LEU A 16 7.42 -32.42 -1.13
C LEU A 16 8.88 -32.10 -1.46
N ARG A 17 9.08 -31.43 -2.59
CA ARG A 17 10.40 -30.96 -3.04
C ARG A 17 10.33 -29.47 -3.31
N LEU A 18 11.29 -28.74 -2.72
CA LEU A 18 11.50 -27.32 -3.01
C LEU A 18 12.77 -27.16 -3.87
N ARG A 19 12.75 -26.15 -4.74
CA ARG A 19 13.89 -25.72 -5.56
C ARG A 19 13.89 -24.19 -5.66
N PRO A 20 15.06 -23.56 -5.82
CA PRO A 20 15.11 -22.15 -6.17
C PRO A 20 14.40 -21.93 -7.51
N THR A 21 13.49 -20.97 -7.55
CA THR A 21 12.86 -20.51 -8.80
C THR A 21 13.92 -19.95 -9.74
N THR A 22 13.82 -20.24 -11.05
CA THR A 22 14.74 -19.77 -12.08
C THR A 22 14.08 -18.77 -13.03
N GLU A 23 14.86 -18.13 -13.90
CA GLU A 23 14.32 -17.28 -14.97
C GLU A 23 13.43 -18.08 -15.95
N ASP A 24 13.77 -19.35 -16.21
CA ASP A 24 12.94 -20.23 -17.04
C ASP A 24 11.53 -20.41 -16.48
N TRP A 25 11.37 -20.40 -15.15
CA TRP A 25 10.04 -20.48 -14.53
C TRP A 25 9.21 -19.23 -14.79
N ILE A 26 9.85 -18.06 -14.91
CA ILE A 26 9.18 -16.81 -15.26
C ILE A 26 8.75 -16.84 -16.73
N LEU A 27 9.59 -17.37 -17.62
CA LEU A 27 9.26 -17.54 -19.03
C LEU A 27 8.11 -18.54 -19.24
N VAL A 28 8.16 -19.70 -18.58
CA VAL A 28 7.07 -20.68 -18.61
C VAL A 28 5.79 -20.10 -17.99
N GLY A 29 5.91 -19.36 -16.89
CA GLY A 29 4.79 -18.65 -16.26
C GLY A 29 4.13 -17.66 -17.19
N ALA A 30 4.90 -16.85 -17.93
CA ALA A 30 4.40 -15.91 -18.93
C ALA A 30 3.70 -16.63 -20.10
N SER A 31 4.27 -17.73 -20.59
CA SER A 31 3.66 -18.58 -21.63
C SER A 31 2.32 -19.18 -21.18
N LEU A 32 2.26 -19.71 -19.96
CA LEU A 32 1.03 -20.25 -19.38
C LEU A 32 -0.01 -19.15 -19.12
N ARG A 33 0.40 -17.97 -18.66
CA ARG A 33 -0.47 -16.80 -18.50
C ARG A 33 -1.15 -16.45 -19.82
N ALA A 34 -0.37 -16.28 -20.89
CA ALA A 34 -0.90 -15.92 -22.21
C ALA A 34 -1.92 -16.95 -22.73
N ARG A 35 -1.67 -18.25 -22.48
CA ARG A 35 -2.62 -19.32 -22.83
C ARG A 35 -3.92 -19.23 -22.03
N VAL A 36 -3.86 -18.89 -20.74
CA VAL A 36 -5.07 -18.70 -19.91
C VAL A 36 -5.84 -17.46 -20.36
N GLU A 37 -5.15 -16.35 -20.67
CA GLU A 37 -5.75 -15.14 -21.23
C GLU A 37 -6.47 -15.43 -22.56
N GLU A 38 -5.87 -16.25 -23.43
CA GLU A 38 -6.50 -16.67 -24.70
C GLU A 38 -7.76 -17.52 -24.47
N VAL A 39 -7.69 -18.48 -23.53
CA VAL A 39 -8.81 -19.39 -23.23
C VAL A 39 -9.99 -18.65 -22.58
N LEU A 40 -9.71 -17.72 -21.67
CA LEU A 40 -10.74 -16.97 -20.97
C LEU A 40 -11.24 -15.77 -21.77
N GLY A 41 -10.39 -15.19 -22.62
CA GLY A 41 -10.70 -14.03 -23.44
C GLY A 41 -11.23 -12.87 -22.59
N PRO A 42 -12.38 -12.27 -22.97
CA PRO A 42 -12.93 -11.10 -22.25
C PRO A 42 -13.45 -11.44 -20.85
N ASP A 43 -13.59 -12.72 -20.50
CA ASP A 43 -14.06 -13.12 -19.17
C ASP A 43 -12.96 -12.90 -18.11
N ALA A 44 -11.69 -12.88 -18.50
CA ALA A 44 -10.58 -12.54 -17.60
C ALA A 44 -10.25 -11.05 -17.68
N ALA A 45 -10.42 -10.34 -16.56
CA ALA A 45 -9.97 -8.95 -16.43
C ALA A 45 -8.44 -8.86 -16.36
N ALA A 46 -7.80 -9.84 -15.73
CA ALA A 46 -6.35 -9.98 -15.66
C ALA A 46 -5.97 -11.42 -15.34
N VAL A 47 -4.78 -11.84 -15.77
CA VAL A 47 -4.14 -13.09 -15.34
C VAL A 47 -2.73 -12.75 -14.89
N GLU A 48 -2.27 -13.32 -13.77
CA GLU A 48 -0.98 -13.00 -13.18
C GLU A 48 -0.30 -14.25 -12.64
N GLN A 49 1.03 -14.33 -12.79
CA GLN A 49 1.82 -15.31 -12.06
C GLN A 49 2.00 -14.83 -10.62
N ILE A 50 1.74 -15.71 -9.68
CA ILE A 50 1.68 -15.44 -8.24
C ILE A 50 2.52 -16.45 -7.45
N GLY A 51 2.52 -16.32 -6.12
CA GLY A 51 3.18 -17.27 -5.24
C GLY A 51 4.71 -17.31 -5.40
N SER A 52 5.34 -18.33 -4.82
CA SER A 52 6.81 -18.41 -4.78
C SER A 52 7.46 -18.65 -6.15
N SER A 53 6.74 -19.27 -7.08
CA SER A 53 7.23 -19.54 -8.44
C SER A 53 7.39 -18.28 -9.29
N SER A 54 6.89 -17.14 -8.83
CA SER A 54 6.97 -15.84 -9.50
C SER A 54 8.15 -14.96 -9.04
N VAL A 55 9.03 -15.47 -8.17
CA VAL A 55 10.16 -14.76 -7.55
C VAL A 55 11.44 -15.55 -7.76
N VAL A 56 12.34 -15.06 -8.61
CA VAL A 56 13.62 -15.73 -8.92
C VAL A 56 14.46 -15.88 -7.66
N GLY A 57 15.06 -17.06 -7.48
CA GLY A 57 15.90 -17.42 -6.34
C GLY A 57 15.14 -17.97 -5.12
N LEU A 58 13.83 -17.72 -5.02
CA LEU A 58 13.05 -18.16 -3.86
C LEU A 58 12.74 -19.67 -3.92
N LEU A 59 12.87 -20.37 -2.80
CA LEU A 59 12.52 -21.79 -2.67
C LEU A 59 11.02 -21.99 -2.88
N ALA A 60 10.66 -22.74 -3.91
CA ALA A 60 9.29 -23.01 -4.30
C ALA A 60 9.12 -24.49 -4.65
N LYS A 61 7.88 -24.98 -4.57
CA LYS A 61 7.54 -26.25 -5.23
C LYS A 61 7.72 -26.03 -6.74
N PRO A 62 8.20 -27.02 -7.51
CA PRO A 62 8.32 -26.93 -8.97
C PRO A 62 6.95 -26.97 -9.65
N ILE A 63 6.12 -25.98 -9.36
CA ILE A 63 4.76 -25.78 -9.84
C ILE A 63 4.59 -24.26 -10.05
N ILE A 64 4.13 -23.86 -11.22
CA ILE A 64 3.76 -22.47 -11.51
C ILE A 64 2.40 -22.18 -10.86
N ASP A 65 2.29 -21.11 -10.09
CA ASP A 65 1.00 -20.67 -9.54
C ASP A 65 0.53 -19.44 -10.33
N LEU A 66 -0.68 -19.51 -10.88
CA LEU A 66 -1.35 -18.41 -11.60
C LEU A 66 -2.63 -18.00 -10.85
N ALA A 67 -3.03 -16.75 -10.99
CA ALA A 67 -4.36 -16.29 -10.65
C ALA A 67 -5.00 -15.56 -11.84
N ALA A 68 -6.29 -15.82 -12.08
CA ALA A 68 -7.11 -15.09 -13.04
C ALA A 68 -8.22 -14.34 -12.28
N ALA A 69 -8.28 -13.03 -12.50
CA ALA A 69 -9.31 -12.15 -11.98
C ALA A 69 -10.49 -12.08 -12.95
N ILE A 70 -11.70 -12.32 -12.46
CA ILE A 70 -12.92 -12.33 -13.24
C ILE A 70 -13.87 -11.26 -12.69
N ALA A 71 -14.47 -10.47 -13.58
CA ALA A 71 -15.34 -9.34 -13.20
C ALA A 71 -16.77 -9.76 -12.86
N ASP A 72 -17.18 -10.94 -13.30
CA ASP A 72 -18.54 -11.44 -13.14
C ASP A 72 -18.56 -12.98 -12.94
N HIS A 73 -19.02 -13.42 -11.77
CA HIS A 73 -19.12 -14.83 -11.39
C HIS A 73 -20.38 -15.52 -11.90
N HIS A 74 -21.21 -14.84 -12.70
CA HIS A 74 -22.53 -15.35 -13.07
C HIS A 74 -22.50 -16.67 -13.88
N ASP A 75 -21.36 -17.13 -14.40
CA ASP A 75 -21.24 -18.46 -15.03
C ASP A 75 -19.86 -19.14 -14.86
N VAL A 76 -19.56 -19.61 -13.64
CA VAL A 76 -18.38 -20.44 -13.34
C VAL A 76 -18.33 -21.70 -14.21
N SER A 77 -19.48 -22.26 -14.60
CA SER A 77 -19.54 -23.49 -15.41
C SER A 77 -18.96 -23.26 -16.80
N ARG A 78 -19.21 -22.09 -17.40
CA ARG A 78 -18.57 -21.69 -18.67
C ARG A 78 -17.05 -21.58 -18.55
N ILE A 79 -16.56 -20.95 -17.49
CA ILE A 79 -15.11 -20.81 -17.24
C ILE A 79 -14.47 -22.19 -17.06
N GLN A 80 -15.09 -23.05 -16.24
CA GLN A 80 -14.66 -24.41 -16.02
C GLN A 80 -14.57 -25.19 -17.33
N ASN A 81 -15.63 -25.20 -18.15
CA ASN A 81 -15.66 -25.92 -19.42
C ASN A 81 -14.54 -25.49 -20.39
N ARG A 82 -14.26 -24.18 -20.46
CA ARG A 82 -13.18 -23.65 -21.32
C ARG A 82 -11.80 -24.08 -20.84
N LEU A 83 -11.55 -23.97 -19.54
CA LEU A 83 -10.29 -24.38 -18.93
C LEU A 83 -10.07 -25.89 -19.04
N GLU A 84 -11.10 -26.71 -18.81
CA GLU A 84 -11.06 -28.16 -18.99
C GLU A 84 -10.78 -28.56 -20.43
N SER A 85 -11.40 -27.88 -21.40
CA SER A 85 -11.10 -28.08 -22.83
C SER A 85 -9.65 -27.73 -23.20
N ALA A 86 -9.02 -26.82 -22.45
CA ALA A 86 -7.63 -26.44 -22.60
C ALA A 86 -6.65 -27.33 -21.78
N GLY A 87 -7.15 -28.39 -21.13
CA GLY A 87 -6.36 -29.37 -20.40
C GLY A 87 -6.17 -29.08 -18.90
N TRP A 88 -6.86 -28.09 -18.35
CA TRP A 88 -6.86 -27.83 -16.91
C TRP A 88 -7.85 -28.75 -16.17
N ILE A 89 -7.47 -29.27 -15.02
CA ILE A 89 -8.31 -30.16 -14.23
C ILE A 89 -8.91 -29.37 -13.08
N TYR A 90 -10.24 -29.25 -13.03
CA TYR A 90 -10.93 -28.59 -11.93
C TYR A 90 -10.81 -29.40 -10.63
N ARG A 91 -10.48 -28.74 -9.53
CA ARG A 91 -10.28 -29.36 -8.20
C ARG A 91 -11.29 -28.89 -7.15
N GLY A 92 -12.18 -27.98 -7.49
CA GLY A 92 -13.21 -27.46 -6.60
C GLY A 92 -13.00 -26.00 -6.24
N ASP A 93 -13.93 -25.50 -5.43
CA ASP A 93 -13.92 -24.15 -4.87
C ASP A 93 -13.30 -24.16 -3.47
N ALA A 94 -12.22 -23.40 -3.30
CA ALA A 94 -11.53 -23.18 -2.04
C ALA A 94 -12.10 -21.98 -1.25
N GLY A 95 -13.19 -21.36 -1.73
CA GLY A 95 -13.82 -20.21 -1.11
C GLY A 95 -12.87 -19.01 -1.02
N ASP A 96 -12.93 -18.30 0.11
CA ASP A 96 -12.14 -17.08 0.33
C ASP A 96 -10.62 -17.31 0.31
N GLU A 97 -10.13 -18.54 0.43
CA GLU A 97 -8.69 -18.85 0.48
C GLU A 97 -8.08 -19.21 -0.88
N GLY A 98 -8.87 -19.22 -1.96
CA GLY A 98 -8.31 -19.49 -3.28
C GLY A 98 -9.26 -19.61 -4.46
N GLY A 99 -10.56 -19.36 -4.25
CA GLY A 99 -11.60 -19.46 -5.27
C GLY A 99 -11.60 -20.81 -5.98
N HIS A 100 -11.97 -20.80 -7.26
CA HIS A 100 -11.99 -22.01 -8.07
C HIS A 100 -10.57 -22.43 -8.47
N VAL A 101 -10.15 -23.64 -8.07
CA VAL A 101 -8.79 -24.13 -8.27
C VAL A 101 -8.74 -25.11 -9.44
N PHE A 102 -7.80 -24.87 -10.35
CA PHE A 102 -7.50 -25.71 -11.49
C PHE A 102 -6.05 -26.16 -11.45
N VAL A 103 -5.77 -27.33 -11.99
CA VAL A 103 -4.42 -27.93 -12.02
C VAL A 103 -4.08 -28.37 -13.43
N LEU A 104 -2.87 -28.02 -13.88
CA LEU A 104 -2.31 -28.52 -15.12
C LEU A 104 -1.29 -29.63 -14.82
N GLU A 105 -1.45 -30.76 -15.49
CA GLU A 105 -0.58 -31.94 -15.35
C GLU A 105 0.14 -32.20 -16.67
N ALA A 106 1.46 -32.43 -16.62
CA ALA A 106 2.24 -32.81 -17.81
C ALA A 106 2.05 -34.29 -18.18
N ARG A 107 1.71 -35.11 -17.17
CA ARG A 107 1.32 -36.51 -17.25
C ARG A 107 0.52 -36.86 -15.99
N PRO A 108 -0.25 -37.96 -15.95
CA PRO A 108 -1.12 -38.27 -14.82
C PRO A 108 -0.40 -38.15 -13.48
N TRP A 109 -1.01 -37.40 -12.56
CA TRP A 109 -0.53 -37.16 -11.20
C TRP A 109 0.77 -36.33 -11.10
N TYR A 110 1.22 -35.73 -12.19
CA TYR A 110 2.46 -34.94 -12.24
C TYR A 110 2.16 -33.49 -12.61
N ARG A 111 2.02 -32.67 -11.58
CA ARG A 111 1.52 -31.29 -11.66
C ARG A 111 2.64 -30.33 -12.04
N VAL A 112 2.33 -29.42 -12.95
CA VAL A 112 3.26 -28.37 -13.38
C VAL A 112 2.73 -26.96 -13.14
N ALA A 113 1.41 -26.79 -13.03
CA ALA A 113 0.83 -25.49 -12.70
C ALA A 113 -0.48 -25.61 -11.92
N HIS A 114 -0.77 -24.57 -11.15
CA HIS A 114 -2.07 -24.29 -10.56
C HIS A 114 -2.61 -22.97 -11.11
N LEU A 115 -3.93 -22.89 -11.25
CA LEU A 115 -4.63 -21.66 -11.60
C LEU A 115 -5.74 -21.44 -10.58
N HIS A 116 -5.73 -20.26 -9.97
CA HIS A 116 -6.76 -19.77 -9.08
C HIS A 116 -7.66 -18.82 -9.84
N VAL A 117 -8.96 -19.07 -9.86
CA VAL A 117 -9.94 -18.17 -10.47
C VAL A 117 -10.71 -17.48 -9.35
N VAL A 118 -10.60 -16.15 -9.29
CA VAL A 118 -11.08 -15.31 -8.18
C VAL A 118 -11.74 -14.03 -8.69
N ASP A 119 -12.53 -13.40 -7.83
CA ASP A 119 -13.18 -12.12 -8.10
C ASP A 119 -12.15 -11.00 -8.26
N VAL A 120 -12.31 -10.19 -9.31
CA VAL A 120 -11.41 -9.04 -9.59
C VAL A 120 -11.43 -8.01 -8.45
N ASP A 121 -12.58 -7.80 -7.82
CA ASP A 121 -12.75 -6.91 -6.68
C ASP A 121 -12.55 -7.63 -5.33
N GLY A 122 -12.32 -8.94 -5.40
CA GLY A 122 -12.14 -9.82 -4.26
C GLY A 122 -10.91 -9.50 -3.42
N ARG A 123 -10.96 -9.89 -2.15
CA ARG A 123 -9.80 -9.80 -1.25
C ARG A 123 -8.64 -10.67 -1.76
N GLN A 124 -8.96 -11.90 -2.19
CA GLN A 124 -7.96 -12.90 -2.54
C GLN A 124 -7.10 -12.49 -3.75
N TRP A 125 -7.70 -11.86 -4.78
CA TRP A 125 -6.97 -11.28 -5.89
C TRP A 125 -5.90 -10.29 -5.41
N ARG A 126 -6.31 -9.34 -4.55
CA ARG A 126 -5.41 -8.33 -3.97
C ARG A 126 -4.31 -8.96 -3.12
N ASP A 127 -4.64 -9.95 -2.31
CA ASP A 127 -3.69 -10.60 -1.42
C ASP A 127 -2.63 -11.39 -2.19
N TYR A 128 -3.00 -12.06 -3.29
CA TYR A 128 -2.03 -12.71 -4.18
C TYR A 128 -1.00 -11.74 -4.76
N LEU A 129 -1.45 -10.60 -5.30
CA LEU A 129 -0.56 -9.60 -5.87
C LEU A 129 0.31 -8.95 -4.80
N ARG A 130 -0.29 -8.56 -3.65
CA ARG A 130 0.46 -7.97 -2.53
C ARG A 130 1.54 -8.90 -2.00
N PHE A 131 1.23 -10.20 -1.87
CA PHE A 131 2.18 -11.18 -1.37
C PHE A 131 3.33 -11.39 -2.35
N ARG A 132 3.04 -11.55 -3.64
CA ARG A 132 4.06 -11.64 -4.68
C ARG A 132 4.98 -10.43 -4.67
N ASP A 133 4.40 -9.24 -4.71
CA ASP A 133 5.16 -7.99 -4.85
C ASP A 133 5.98 -7.70 -3.59
N LEU A 134 5.48 -8.11 -2.41
CA LEU A 134 6.23 -8.11 -1.15
C LEU A 134 7.50 -8.97 -1.26
N LEU A 135 7.38 -10.22 -1.71
CA LEU A 135 8.52 -11.13 -1.82
C LEU A 135 9.54 -10.64 -2.87
N ARG A 136 9.08 -10.04 -3.98
CA ARG A 136 9.96 -9.46 -5.01
C ARG A 136 10.79 -8.29 -4.51
N ARG A 137 10.22 -7.42 -3.67
CA ARG A 137 10.88 -6.19 -3.21
C ARG A 137 11.65 -6.33 -1.91
N SER A 138 11.35 -7.34 -1.09
CA SER A 138 11.95 -7.51 0.24
C SER A 138 12.69 -8.84 0.37
N SER A 139 14.02 -8.77 0.43
CA SER A 139 14.86 -9.94 0.70
C SER A 139 14.67 -10.50 2.11
N ASP A 140 14.30 -9.66 3.08
CA ASP A 140 13.96 -10.07 4.45
C ASP A 140 12.65 -10.85 4.49
N ALA A 141 11.60 -10.36 3.83
CA ALA A 141 10.32 -11.06 3.75
C ALA A 141 10.47 -12.40 3.01
N SER A 142 11.29 -12.43 1.95
CA SER A 142 11.66 -13.66 1.25
C SER A 142 12.36 -14.67 2.17
N ARG A 143 13.39 -14.25 2.92
CA ARG A 143 14.10 -15.12 3.88
C ARG A 143 13.19 -15.62 5.01
N ALA A 144 12.36 -14.75 5.57
CA ALA A 144 11.40 -15.12 6.63
C ALA A 144 10.41 -16.17 6.11
N TYR A 145 9.87 -15.96 4.90
CA TYR A 145 8.95 -16.90 4.28
C TYR A 145 9.60 -18.24 3.90
N GLU A 146 10.86 -18.25 3.47
CA GLU A 146 11.63 -19.47 3.24
C GLU A 146 11.89 -20.25 4.53
N THR A 147 12.36 -19.55 5.57
CA THR A 147 12.62 -20.14 6.89
C THR A 147 11.38 -20.85 7.41
N LEU A 148 10.23 -20.17 7.32
CA LEU A 148 8.95 -20.74 7.68
C LEU A 148 8.56 -21.95 6.82
N LYS A 149 8.74 -21.87 5.49
CA LYS A 149 8.43 -22.99 4.60
C LYS A 149 9.23 -24.24 4.97
N LEU A 150 10.48 -24.07 5.39
CA LEU A 150 11.32 -25.17 5.88
C LEU A 150 10.85 -25.68 7.24
N GLN A 151 10.51 -24.81 8.18
CA GLN A 151 9.94 -25.20 9.49
C GLN A 151 8.64 -26.00 9.33
N LEU A 152 7.72 -25.56 8.46
CA LEU A 152 6.47 -26.29 8.18
C LEU A 152 6.72 -27.67 7.53
N ILE A 153 7.82 -27.86 6.82
CA ILE A 153 8.22 -29.18 6.30
C ILE A 153 8.73 -30.07 7.43
N GLU A 154 9.50 -29.52 8.36
CA GLU A 154 10.06 -30.24 9.52
C GLU A 154 8.98 -30.64 10.53
N GLU A 155 8.03 -29.74 10.82
CA GLU A 155 6.95 -29.96 11.79
C GLU A 155 5.80 -30.81 11.24
N GLY A 156 5.49 -30.68 9.95
CA GLY A 156 4.28 -31.22 9.31
C GLY A 156 4.36 -32.68 8.84
N GLY A 157 5.19 -33.52 9.46
CA GLY A 157 5.48 -34.91 9.06
C GLY A 157 4.43 -35.59 8.16
N SER A 158 4.73 -35.73 6.87
CA SER A 158 3.93 -36.41 5.81
C SER A 158 2.46 -35.99 5.59
N ASP A 159 1.86 -35.11 6.39
CA ASP A 159 0.45 -34.70 6.23
C ASP A 159 0.30 -33.39 5.44
N ARG A 160 -0.21 -33.52 4.22
CA ARG A 160 -0.41 -32.44 3.25
C ARG A 160 -1.42 -31.38 3.72
N LYS A 161 -2.39 -31.75 4.58
CA LYS A 161 -3.42 -30.82 5.04
C LYS A 161 -2.86 -29.87 6.10
N SER A 162 -2.10 -30.39 7.07
CA SER A 162 -1.37 -29.61 8.07
C SER A 162 -0.41 -28.58 7.42
N TYR A 163 0.27 -28.96 6.33
CA TYR A 163 1.15 -28.05 5.57
C TYR A 163 0.39 -26.92 4.85
N THR A 164 -0.82 -27.16 4.35
CA THR A 164 -1.59 -26.16 3.59
C THR A 164 -2.27 -25.17 4.53
N ASP A 165 -2.89 -25.67 5.59
CA ASP A 165 -3.59 -24.85 6.60
C ASP A 165 -2.59 -23.97 7.39
N GLY A 166 -1.43 -24.53 7.75
CA GLY A 166 -0.34 -23.77 8.38
C GLY A 166 0.21 -22.68 7.45
N LYS A 167 0.32 -22.95 6.15
CA LYS A 167 0.80 -21.98 5.17
C LYS A 167 -0.19 -20.83 4.94
N SER A 168 -1.50 -21.07 4.90
CA SER A 168 -2.51 -20.02 4.71
C SER A 168 -2.59 -19.07 5.91
N ALA A 169 -2.55 -19.60 7.14
CA ALA A 169 -2.55 -18.78 8.36
C ALA A 169 -1.29 -17.92 8.46
N THR A 170 -0.14 -18.46 8.07
CA THR A 170 1.12 -17.71 8.16
C THR A 170 1.39 -16.81 6.95
N VAL A 171 0.88 -17.10 5.75
CA VAL A 171 0.88 -16.11 4.65
C VAL A 171 0.07 -14.88 5.06
N ARG A 172 -1.06 -15.05 5.75
CA ARG A 172 -1.79 -13.95 6.38
C ARG A 172 -0.95 -13.26 7.45
N SER A 173 -0.32 -14.00 8.35
CA SER A 173 0.59 -13.43 9.35
C SER A 173 1.77 -12.68 8.75
N LEU A 174 2.35 -13.12 7.62
CA LEU A 174 3.43 -12.44 6.92
C LEU A 174 2.91 -11.24 6.11
N LEU A 175 1.71 -11.32 5.54
CA LEU A 175 1.03 -10.17 4.96
C LEU A 175 0.63 -9.14 6.02
N ASP A 176 0.43 -9.56 7.26
CA ASP A 176 0.15 -8.66 8.38
C ASP A 176 1.47 -8.11 8.96
N GLU A 177 2.45 -8.96 9.26
CA GLU A 177 3.76 -8.62 9.82
C GLU A 177 4.63 -7.85 8.82
N PHE A 178 4.77 -8.32 7.58
CA PHE A 178 5.53 -7.67 6.52
C PHE A 178 4.68 -6.85 5.56
N GLY A 179 3.35 -6.97 5.56
CA GLY A 179 2.52 -5.89 5.03
C GLY A 179 2.61 -4.67 5.94
N GLN A 180 2.71 -4.84 7.26
CA GLN A 180 3.09 -3.74 8.16
C GLN A 180 4.58 -3.37 8.05
N ALA A 181 5.50 -4.31 7.84
CA ALA A 181 6.93 -4.00 7.72
C ALA A 181 7.31 -3.36 6.36
N VAL A 182 6.62 -3.67 5.27
CA VAL A 182 6.72 -2.85 4.04
C VAL A 182 6.05 -1.50 4.24
N THR A 183 4.98 -1.43 5.03
CA THR A 183 4.44 -0.13 5.47
C THR A 183 5.40 0.61 6.41
N MET A 184 6.43 -0.05 6.96
CA MET A 184 7.50 0.54 7.78
C MET A 184 8.74 0.93 6.97
N MET A 185 9.10 0.18 5.91
CA MET A 185 10.36 0.38 5.16
C MET A 185 10.27 1.47 4.06
N ASP A 186 9.06 1.92 3.72
CA ASP A 186 8.79 3.06 2.81
C ASP A 186 8.14 4.25 3.53
N ARG A 187 8.25 4.35 4.86
CA ARG A 187 7.74 5.53 5.58
C ARG A 187 8.60 6.73 5.24
N VAL A 188 8.11 7.55 4.30
CA VAL A 188 8.63 8.89 4.04
C VAL A 188 8.78 9.57 5.40
N THR A 189 10.02 9.75 5.83
CA THR A 189 10.35 10.39 7.09
C THR A 189 11.28 11.54 6.76
N LEU A 190 10.86 12.75 7.08
CA LEU A 190 11.61 13.97 6.83
C LEU A 190 12.11 14.48 8.17
N SER A 191 13.37 14.89 8.25
CA SER A 191 13.96 15.36 9.50
C SER A 191 14.98 16.46 9.26
N ASP A 192 15.05 17.41 10.18
CA ASP A 192 16.13 18.40 10.30
C ASP A 192 16.84 18.31 11.68
N ASP A 193 16.78 17.12 12.30
CA ASP A 193 17.25 16.79 13.65
C ASP A 193 16.52 17.48 14.81
N VAL A 194 15.60 18.41 14.53
CA VAL A 194 14.77 19.09 15.54
C VAL A 194 13.30 18.69 15.39
N VAL A 195 12.82 18.61 14.15
CA VAL A 195 11.47 18.16 13.80
C VAL A 195 11.58 16.92 12.94
N VAL A 196 10.76 15.92 13.25
CA VAL A 196 10.54 14.77 12.40
C VAL A 196 9.11 14.84 11.84
N LEU A 197 8.96 14.77 10.52
CA LEU A 197 7.70 14.47 9.86
C LEU A 197 7.68 12.99 9.54
N ARG A 198 6.77 12.24 10.18
CA ARG A 198 6.57 10.81 9.90
C ARG A 198 5.11 10.49 9.69
N PRO A 199 4.77 9.39 8.98
CA PRO A 199 3.38 8.96 8.89
C PRO A 199 2.79 8.70 10.28
N TRP A 200 1.49 8.95 10.41
CA TRP A 200 0.75 8.67 11.63
C TRP A 200 0.80 7.18 11.99
N ASN A 201 0.87 6.88 13.27
CA ASN A 201 0.74 5.51 13.79
C ASN A 201 -0.51 5.40 14.68
N PRO A 202 -1.08 4.19 14.87
CA PRO A 202 -2.28 4.03 15.70
C PRO A 202 -2.13 4.51 17.15
N ALA A 203 -0.92 4.50 17.73
CA ALA A 203 -0.67 4.99 19.08
C ALA A 203 -0.77 6.52 19.21
N ASP A 204 -0.60 7.26 18.10
CA ASP A 204 -0.79 8.72 18.05
C ASP A 204 -2.27 9.13 18.21
N ALA A 205 -3.22 8.19 18.15
CA ALA A 205 -4.65 8.49 18.23
C ALA A 205 -5.01 9.27 19.50
N LYS A 206 -4.37 8.94 20.64
CA LYS A 206 -4.58 9.66 21.91
C LYS A 206 -4.16 11.13 21.79
N PHE A 207 -3.00 11.38 21.18
CA PHE A 207 -2.54 12.75 20.91
C PHE A 207 -3.51 13.49 19.99
N LEU A 208 -3.92 12.87 18.88
CA LEU A 208 -4.84 13.48 17.93
C LEU A 208 -6.18 13.86 18.58
N THR A 209 -6.76 12.97 19.40
CA THR A 209 -7.99 13.24 20.14
C THR A 209 -7.82 14.44 21.08
N THR A 210 -6.75 14.46 21.90
CA THR A 210 -6.54 15.52 22.90
C THR A 210 -6.19 16.86 22.25
N ALA A 211 -5.25 16.89 21.31
CA ALA A 211 -4.82 18.13 20.66
C ALA A 211 -5.97 18.79 19.88
N SER A 212 -6.84 18.01 19.22
CA SER A 212 -7.97 18.53 18.45
C SER A 212 -9.05 19.20 19.30
N GLN A 213 -9.00 19.09 20.64
CA GLN A 213 -9.88 19.84 21.54
C GLN A 213 -9.47 21.30 21.74
N ASP A 214 -8.27 21.69 21.27
CA ASP A 214 -7.83 23.08 21.34
C ASP A 214 -8.73 23.99 20.48
N PRO A 215 -9.38 25.03 21.08
CA PRO A 215 -10.21 25.98 20.34
C PRO A 215 -9.51 26.67 19.17
N ALA A 216 -8.19 26.89 19.27
CA ALA A 216 -7.40 27.49 18.19
C ALA A 216 -7.27 26.53 16.99
N ILE A 217 -7.14 25.22 17.22
CA ILE A 217 -7.13 24.23 16.14
C ILE A 217 -8.52 24.18 15.49
N GLN A 218 -9.57 24.04 16.29
CA GLN A 218 -10.94 23.93 15.77
C GLN A 218 -11.45 25.20 15.08
N ARG A 219 -10.79 26.35 15.27
CA ARG A 219 -11.14 27.61 14.61
C ARG A 219 -10.80 27.58 13.11
N TYR A 220 -9.71 26.88 12.75
CA TYR A 220 -9.14 26.90 11.40
C TYR A 220 -9.26 25.57 10.65
N ASN A 221 -9.62 24.50 11.34
CA ASN A 221 -9.68 23.14 10.79
C ASN A 221 -11.13 22.63 10.72
N GLY A 222 -11.29 21.48 10.07
CA GLY A 222 -12.54 20.72 10.06
C GLY A 222 -12.96 20.24 11.47
N PRO A 223 -14.11 19.55 11.57
CA PRO A 223 -14.59 19.04 12.84
C PRO A 223 -13.54 18.13 13.49
N PRO A 224 -13.27 18.29 14.80
CA PRO A 224 -12.33 17.44 15.51
C PRO A 224 -12.89 16.02 15.68
N PRO A 225 -12.05 15.00 15.88
CA PRO A 225 -12.52 13.71 16.39
C PRO A 225 -13.23 13.88 17.74
N GLU A 226 -14.38 13.23 17.90
CA GLU A 226 -15.18 13.29 19.13
C GLU A 226 -14.74 12.22 20.14
N SER A 227 -14.01 11.20 19.69
CA SER A 227 -13.53 10.10 20.51
C SER A 227 -12.16 9.56 20.06
N LEU A 228 -11.59 8.65 20.85
CA LEU A 228 -10.39 7.90 20.46
C LEU A 228 -10.66 7.01 19.23
N ALA A 229 -11.87 6.43 19.13
CA ALA A 229 -12.26 5.61 17.99
C ALA A 229 -12.29 6.45 16.70
N ASP A 230 -12.81 7.67 16.75
CA ASP A 230 -12.82 8.58 15.59
C ASP A 230 -11.40 8.97 15.17
N ALA A 231 -10.51 9.23 16.13
CA ALA A 231 -9.11 9.52 15.83
C ALA A 231 -8.40 8.33 15.16
N ILE A 232 -8.68 7.09 15.59
CA ILE A 232 -8.17 5.87 14.93
C ILE A 232 -8.68 5.79 13.49
N LEU A 233 -9.96 6.05 13.24
CA LEU A 233 -10.53 6.05 11.89
C LEU A 233 -9.89 7.13 10.99
N ILE A 234 -9.60 8.31 11.53
CA ILE A 234 -8.88 9.37 10.80
C ILE A 234 -7.48 8.91 10.41
N ILE A 235 -6.73 8.31 11.36
CA ILE A 235 -5.38 7.79 11.11
C ILE A 235 -5.40 6.68 10.06
N GLN A 236 -6.38 5.77 10.11
CA GLN A 236 -6.55 4.72 9.09
C GLN A 236 -6.85 5.29 7.70
N ARG A 237 -7.63 6.39 7.61
CA ARG A 237 -7.88 7.08 6.34
C ARG A 237 -6.61 7.73 5.80
N ILE A 238 -5.81 8.38 6.65
CA ILE A 238 -4.50 8.93 6.27
C ILE A 238 -3.59 7.80 5.77
N GLU A 239 -3.57 6.65 6.43
CA GLU A 239 -2.81 5.48 6.00
C GLU A 239 -3.27 4.96 4.62
N ALA A 240 -4.58 4.98 4.34
CA ALA A 240 -5.10 4.64 3.01
C ALA A 240 -4.66 5.64 1.92
N CYS A 241 -4.54 6.93 2.25
CA CYS A 241 -3.96 7.94 1.34
C CYS A 241 -2.47 7.65 1.08
N TRP A 242 -1.69 7.28 2.09
CA TRP A 242 -0.30 6.85 1.90
C TRP A 242 -0.18 5.66 0.94
N ARG A 243 -1.06 4.66 1.06
CA ARG A 243 -1.10 3.54 0.11
C ARG A 243 -1.45 3.99 -1.31
N THR A 244 -2.36 4.95 -1.46
CA THR A 244 -2.72 5.53 -2.77
C THR A 244 -1.52 6.24 -3.38
N PHE A 245 -0.78 7.03 -2.59
CA PHE A 245 0.43 7.71 -3.02
C PHE A 245 1.48 6.71 -3.53
N HIS A 246 1.81 5.67 -2.76
CA HIS A 246 2.77 4.66 -3.21
C HIS A 246 2.33 3.93 -4.49
N ALA A 247 1.02 3.75 -4.70
CA ALA A 247 0.50 3.04 -5.86
C ALA A 247 0.37 3.92 -7.12
N LYS A 248 0.07 5.21 -6.95
CA LYS A 248 -0.35 6.10 -8.06
C LYS A 248 0.45 7.39 -8.19
N GLY A 249 1.34 7.68 -7.23
CA GLY A 249 2.12 8.92 -7.20
C GLY A 249 1.35 10.16 -6.74
N ASP A 250 0.05 10.05 -6.43
CA ASP A 250 -0.76 11.18 -5.94
C ASP A 250 -0.70 11.27 -4.40
N PRO A 251 -0.07 12.31 -3.82
CA PRO A 251 0.10 12.42 -2.38
C PRO A 251 -1.11 13.08 -1.69
N THR A 252 -2.20 13.38 -2.42
CA THR A 252 -3.40 14.03 -1.87
C THR A 252 -4.00 13.25 -0.70
N GLY A 253 -4.28 13.98 0.39
CA GLY A 253 -4.85 13.41 1.63
C GLY A 253 -3.82 12.69 2.51
N THR A 254 -2.56 12.55 2.08
CA THR A 254 -1.50 12.10 2.98
C THR A 254 -1.21 13.15 4.04
N ALA A 255 -0.82 12.69 5.22
CA ALA A 255 -0.44 13.58 6.31
C ALA A 255 0.64 12.95 7.17
N PHE A 256 1.50 13.81 7.69
CA PHE A 256 2.51 13.50 8.68
C PHE A 256 2.07 13.95 10.06
N ALA A 257 2.46 13.19 11.08
CA ALA A 257 2.59 13.70 12.42
C ALA A 257 3.88 14.55 12.46
N ILE A 258 3.77 15.76 13.00
CA ILE A 258 4.94 16.56 13.36
C ILE A 258 5.39 16.06 14.74
N VAL A 259 6.64 15.64 14.85
CA VAL A 259 7.23 15.06 16.07
C VAL A 259 8.39 15.93 16.53
N ASP A 260 8.45 16.22 17.82
CA ASP A 260 9.60 16.87 18.44
C ASP A 260 10.72 15.83 18.59
N ALA A 261 11.82 15.98 17.86
CA ALA A 261 12.89 14.98 17.80
C ALA A 261 13.53 14.75 19.18
N ALA A 262 13.51 15.74 20.06
CA ALA A 262 14.11 15.65 21.39
C ALA A 262 13.31 14.75 22.34
N SER A 263 11.97 14.77 22.26
CA SER A 263 11.09 13.96 23.13
C SER A 263 10.59 12.69 22.45
N GLY A 264 10.58 12.65 21.12
CA GLY A 264 9.93 11.61 20.34
C GLY A 264 8.40 11.71 20.30
N GLU A 265 7.82 12.74 20.93
CA GLU A 265 6.37 12.91 21.06
C GLU A 265 5.78 13.69 19.87
N PRO A 266 4.57 13.31 19.40
CA PRO A 266 3.85 14.09 18.40
C PRO A 266 3.43 15.45 19.00
N VAL A 267 3.56 16.50 18.19
CA VAL A 267 3.29 17.90 18.55
C VAL A 267 2.42 18.62 17.53
N GLY A 268 2.05 17.97 16.43
CA GLY A 268 1.17 18.56 15.42
C GLY A 268 0.90 17.67 14.23
N MET A 269 0.34 18.27 13.18
CA MET A 269 0.07 17.63 11.88
C MET A 269 0.56 18.55 10.76
N CYS A 270 1.08 17.95 9.69
CA CYS A 270 1.26 18.61 8.40
C CYS A 270 0.73 17.69 7.30
N GLY A 271 -0.26 18.13 6.52
CA GLY A 271 -0.99 17.25 5.59
C GLY A 271 -1.32 17.95 4.28
N ILE A 272 -1.35 17.16 3.20
CA ILE A 272 -1.56 17.62 1.83
C ILE A 272 -3.05 17.64 1.54
N ASP A 273 -3.56 18.82 1.24
CA ASP A 273 -4.97 19.04 0.95
C ASP A 273 -5.28 18.65 -0.50
N ASN A 274 -4.38 18.94 -1.44
CA ASN A 274 -4.61 18.74 -2.87
C ASN A 274 -3.30 18.73 -3.69
N TRP A 275 -3.24 17.88 -4.72
CA TRP A 275 -2.29 17.97 -5.83
C TRP A 275 -3.06 18.19 -7.14
N SER A 276 -2.83 19.30 -7.85
CA SER A 276 -3.55 19.59 -9.10
C SER A 276 -2.99 18.81 -10.29
N ASN A 277 -3.74 18.77 -11.40
CA ASN A 277 -3.29 18.22 -12.68
C ASN A 277 -2.22 19.08 -13.39
N THR A 278 -1.77 20.16 -12.77
CA THR A 278 -0.71 21.06 -13.22
C THR A 278 0.38 21.18 -12.15
N ASP A 279 0.51 20.16 -11.29
CA ASP A 279 1.55 20.03 -10.26
C ASP A 279 1.60 21.17 -9.25
N VAL A 280 0.43 21.74 -8.92
CA VAL A 280 0.28 22.67 -7.79
C VAL A 280 -0.09 21.87 -6.55
N ALA A 281 0.82 21.84 -5.58
CA ALA A 281 0.62 21.20 -4.29
C ALA A 281 0.07 22.21 -3.27
N GLN A 282 -1.00 21.84 -2.57
CA GLN A 282 -1.55 22.59 -1.44
C GLN A 282 -1.49 21.74 -0.19
N PHE A 283 -1.05 22.33 0.92
CA PHE A 283 -1.02 21.65 2.21
C PHE A 283 -1.37 22.58 3.37
N GLY A 284 -1.64 21.97 4.53
CA GLY A 284 -1.95 22.64 5.78
C GLY A 284 -1.16 22.07 6.96
N TYR A 285 -1.18 22.78 8.08
CA TYR A 285 -0.52 22.35 9.31
C TYR A 285 -1.16 22.96 10.55
N TRP A 286 -0.94 22.30 11.69
CA TRP A 286 -1.25 22.84 13.01
C TRP A 286 -0.31 22.26 14.07
N LEU A 287 -0.14 22.98 15.17
CA LEU A 287 0.60 22.52 16.35
C LEU A 287 -0.30 22.54 17.59
N ALA A 288 -0.06 21.57 18.48
CA ALA A 288 -0.59 21.57 19.84
C ALA A 288 -0.17 22.83 20.61
N ALA A 289 -0.95 23.21 21.62
CA ALA A 289 -0.80 24.49 22.30
C ALA A 289 0.59 24.70 22.92
N ASP A 290 1.14 23.65 23.54
CA ASP A 290 2.44 23.62 24.21
C ASP A 290 3.65 23.59 23.25
N ALA A 291 3.42 23.25 21.98
CA ALA A 291 4.44 23.23 20.95
C ALA A 291 4.61 24.57 20.21
N ARG A 292 3.67 25.50 20.36
CA ARG A 292 3.68 26.81 19.68
C ARG A 292 4.80 27.72 20.20
N GLY A 293 5.24 28.65 19.36
CA GLY A 293 6.30 29.62 19.71
C GLY A 293 7.72 29.05 19.72
N ARG A 294 7.89 27.74 19.51
CA ARG A 294 9.19 27.04 19.50
C ARG A 294 9.84 26.95 18.10
N GLY A 295 9.22 27.52 17.07
CA GLY A 295 9.71 27.47 15.68
C GLY A 295 9.44 26.16 14.92
N LEU A 296 8.83 25.15 15.57
CA LEU A 296 8.61 23.81 14.98
C LEU A 296 7.74 23.84 13.72
N ALA A 297 6.73 24.72 13.65
CA ALA A 297 5.87 24.84 12.47
C ALA A 297 6.65 25.32 11.24
N THR A 298 7.58 26.26 11.40
CA THR A 298 8.41 26.76 10.29
C THR A 298 9.31 25.66 9.75
N ARG A 299 9.91 24.86 10.63
CA ARG A 299 10.71 23.69 10.25
C ARG A 299 9.88 22.63 9.52
N ALA A 300 8.71 22.28 10.07
CA ALA A 300 7.78 21.35 9.43
C ALA A 300 7.34 21.81 8.03
N VAL A 301 6.96 23.08 7.88
CA VAL A 301 6.59 23.68 6.57
C VAL A 301 7.75 23.62 5.60
N THR A 302 8.98 23.87 6.06
CA THR A 302 10.19 23.82 5.22
C THR A 302 10.48 22.39 4.73
N LEU A 303 10.42 21.40 5.64
CA LEU A 303 10.59 19.99 5.30
C LEU A 303 9.53 19.50 4.30
N MET A 304 8.26 19.80 4.56
CA MET A 304 7.16 19.45 3.67
C MET A 304 7.34 20.06 2.28
N THR A 305 7.66 21.36 2.21
CA THR A 305 7.82 22.07 0.94
C THR A 305 8.99 21.52 0.12
N THR A 306 10.12 21.24 0.77
CA THR A 306 11.28 20.59 0.12
C THR A 306 10.89 19.24 -0.48
N TRP A 307 10.21 18.40 0.31
CA TRP A 307 9.76 17.10 -0.16
C TRP A 307 8.75 17.20 -1.31
N LEU A 308 7.82 18.16 -1.28
CA LEU A 308 6.88 18.39 -2.38
C LEU A 308 7.61 18.78 -3.68
N PHE A 309 8.68 19.58 -3.59
CA PHE A 309 9.52 19.88 -4.75
C PHE A 309 10.32 18.67 -5.23
N ASP A 310 10.83 17.83 -4.34
CA ASP A 310 11.47 16.56 -4.71
C ASP A 310 10.50 15.61 -5.43
N LEU A 311 9.20 15.69 -5.12
CA LEU A 311 8.14 14.98 -5.83
C LEU A 311 7.76 15.60 -7.18
N GLY A 312 8.30 16.77 -7.52
CA GLY A 312 8.07 17.44 -8.80
C GLY A 312 6.96 18.50 -8.78
N ALA A 313 6.58 19.04 -7.61
CA ALA A 313 5.64 20.15 -7.57
C ALA A 313 6.19 21.34 -8.37
N ALA A 314 5.40 21.86 -9.31
CA ALA A 314 5.73 23.08 -10.03
C ALA A 314 5.52 24.33 -9.16
N ARG A 315 4.71 24.19 -8.09
CA ARG A 315 4.34 25.27 -7.18
C ARG A 315 3.76 24.72 -5.88
N VAL A 316 4.09 25.33 -4.75
CA VAL A 316 3.54 24.97 -3.45
C VAL A 316 2.73 26.13 -2.86
N VAL A 317 1.53 25.85 -2.37
CA VAL A 317 0.56 26.84 -1.90
C VAL A 317 0.08 26.54 -0.48
N LEU A 318 -0.03 27.59 0.33
CA LEU A 318 -0.72 27.59 1.60
C LEU A 318 -1.90 28.58 1.53
N THR A 319 -3.09 28.13 1.89
CA THR A 319 -4.25 29.01 2.06
C THR A 319 -4.53 29.25 3.53
N ILE A 320 -4.46 30.50 3.97
CA ILE A 320 -4.52 30.86 5.39
C ILE A 320 -5.66 31.87 5.58
N GLN A 321 -6.59 31.64 6.51
CA GLN A 321 -7.59 32.67 6.84
C GLN A 321 -6.88 33.97 7.22
N SER A 322 -7.29 35.11 6.66
CA SER A 322 -6.56 36.39 6.80
C SER A 322 -6.45 36.89 8.25
N ASN A 323 -7.31 36.39 9.16
CA ASN A 323 -7.23 36.68 10.60
C ASN A 323 -6.22 35.79 11.37
N ASN A 324 -5.58 34.81 10.72
CA ASN A 324 -4.62 33.89 11.32
C ASN A 324 -3.18 34.42 11.15
N ALA A 325 -2.87 35.50 11.87
CA ALA A 325 -1.57 36.17 11.81
C ALA A 325 -0.40 35.22 12.17
N ALA A 326 -0.63 34.24 13.05
CA ALA A 326 0.39 33.27 13.45
C ALA A 326 0.81 32.35 12.30
N SER A 327 -0.15 31.77 11.58
CA SER A 327 0.13 30.93 10.41
C SER A 327 0.74 31.75 9.26
N ALA A 328 0.23 32.97 9.03
CA ALA A 328 0.81 33.87 8.03
C ALA A 328 2.28 34.24 8.36
N ALA A 329 2.63 34.37 9.65
CA ALA A 329 4.01 34.58 10.07
C ALA A 329 4.90 33.33 9.88
N VAL A 330 4.35 32.12 10.00
CA VAL A 330 5.07 30.88 9.70
C VAL A 330 5.34 30.76 8.21
N ALA A 331 4.35 31.00 7.35
CA ALA A 331 4.51 30.97 5.89
C ALA A 331 5.62 31.92 5.41
N ARG A 332 5.60 33.19 5.87
CA ARG A 332 6.65 34.17 5.54
C ARG A 332 8.03 33.73 6.02
N ARG A 333 8.15 33.20 7.24
CA ARG A 333 9.44 32.71 7.76
C ARG A 333 9.98 31.50 7.00
N ALA A 334 9.08 30.68 6.45
CA ALA A 334 9.45 29.54 5.62
C ALA A 334 9.80 29.95 4.18
N GLY A 335 9.69 31.23 3.80
CA GLY A 335 10.05 31.71 2.46
C GLY A 335 8.87 31.92 1.50
N PHE A 336 7.63 31.70 1.94
CA PHE A 336 6.47 31.91 1.07
C PHE A 336 6.14 33.41 0.90
N THR A 337 5.74 33.78 -0.31
CA THR A 337 5.24 35.12 -0.65
C THR A 337 3.71 35.14 -0.56
N CYS A 338 3.15 36.18 0.05
CA CYS A 338 1.70 36.43 0.00
C CYS A 338 1.36 37.09 -1.34
N GLU A 339 0.60 36.39 -2.18
CA GLU A 339 0.24 36.89 -3.52
C GLU A 339 -1.08 37.66 -3.54
N GLY A 340 -1.91 37.50 -2.50
CA GLY A 340 -3.14 38.27 -2.35
C GLY A 340 -4.16 37.62 -1.42
N THR A 341 -5.29 38.30 -1.28
CA THR A 341 -6.43 37.87 -0.45
C THR A 341 -7.64 37.54 -1.33
N LEU A 342 -8.09 36.30 -1.25
CA LEU A 342 -9.34 35.85 -1.84
C LEU A 342 -10.49 36.20 -0.89
N ARG A 343 -11.30 37.20 -1.27
CA ARG A 343 -12.43 37.65 -0.46
C ARG A 343 -13.53 36.59 -0.38
N ALA A 344 -14.00 36.31 0.83
CA ALA A 344 -15.11 35.41 1.11
C ALA A 344 -14.94 33.99 0.49
N HIS A 345 -13.70 33.53 0.31
CA HIS A 345 -13.37 32.33 -0.45
C HIS A 345 -13.73 31.04 0.28
N GLY A 346 -13.29 30.90 1.53
CA GLY A 346 -13.51 29.68 2.30
C GLY A 346 -14.65 29.80 3.31
N VAL A 347 -15.21 28.67 3.71
CA VAL A 347 -16.31 28.58 4.68
C VAL A 347 -15.84 27.80 5.90
N TRP A 348 -15.84 28.44 7.06
CA TRP A 348 -15.56 27.79 8.34
C TRP A 348 -16.71 28.06 9.30
N ARG A 349 -17.22 26.99 9.92
CA ARG A 349 -18.35 27.07 10.87
C ARG A 349 -19.55 27.84 10.29
N GLY A 350 -19.85 27.62 9.00
CA GLY A 350 -20.95 28.25 8.28
C GLY A 350 -20.75 29.73 7.92
N GLN A 351 -19.57 30.30 8.17
CA GLN A 351 -19.26 31.70 7.87
C GLN A 351 -18.20 31.78 6.77
N ARG A 352 -18.42 32.67 5.79
CA ARG A 352 -17.41 32.98 4.78
C ARG A 352 -16.27 33.78 5.41
N GLN A 353 -15.04 33.44 5.06
CA GLN A 353 -13.83 34.11 5.52
C GLN A 353 -12.96 34.49 4.32
N ASP A 354 -12.26 35.60 4.46
CA ASP A 354 -11.18 35.97 3.55
C ASP A 354 -9.98 35.04 3.79
N VAL A 355 -9.29 34.70 2.69
CA VAL A 355 -8.19 33.74 2.67
C VAL A 355 -7.01 34.36 1.96
N ASP A 356 -5.89 34.47 2.65
CA ASP A 356 -4.62 34.86 2.06
C ASP A 356 -3.98 33.66 1.38
N VAL A 357 -3.50 33.86 0.15
CA VAL A 357 -2.80 32.86 -0.64
C VAL A 357 -1.30 33.13 -0.53
N PHE A 358 -0.61 32.17 0.07
CA PHE A 358 0.84 32.16 0.17
C PHE A 358 1.38 31.11 -0.80
N ALA A 359 2.41 31.44 -1.56
CA ALA A 359 3.03 30.50 -2.47
C ALA A 359 4.54 30.67 -2.57
N VAL A 360 5.20 29.63 -3.08
CA VAL A 360 6.61 29.63 -3.42
C VAL A 360 6.85 28.72 -4.63
N LEU A 361 7.83 29.09 -5.45
CA LEU A 361 8.25 28.38 -6.66
C LEU A 361 9.58 27.63 -6.45
N PRO A 362 9.88 26.59 -7.25
CA PRO A 362 11.12 25.83 -7.11
C PRO A 362 12.40 26.68 -7.24
N ASP A 363 12.40 27.69 -8.09
CA ASP A 363 13.54 28.61 -8.31
C ASP A 363 13.73 29.63 -7.18
N GLU A 364 12.72 29.80 -6.33
CA GLU A 364 12.77 30.61 -5.11
C GLU A 364 13.18 29.78 -3.88
N TRP A 365 13.26 28.44 -4.00
CA TRP A 365 13.50 27.49 -2.91
C TRP A 365 14.93 26.95 -2.96
N THR A 366 15.79 27.39 -2.01
CA THR A 366 17.21 27.01 -1.94
C THR A 366 17.61 26.43 -0.60
#